data_AF-A0A966H072-F1
#
_entry.id   AF-A0A966H072-F1
#
_cell.length_a   1.000
_cell.length_b   1.000
_cell.length_c   1.000
_cell.angle_alpha   90.00
_cell.angle_beta   90.00
_cell.angle_gamma   90.00
#
_symmetry.space_group_name_H-M   'P 1'
#
loop_
_entity.id
_entity.type
_entity.pdbx_description
1 polymer ?
#
loop_
_entity_poly.entity_id
_entity_poly.type
_entity_poly.pdbx_seq_one_letter_code
_entity_poly.pdbx_strand_id
1 'polypeptide(L)'
;MKIKQVFAVVLSMALFGSACAQPLDKAKLDQFFDRLFEKNKGMGSIAIAKDGKVLYTRSFGYSEVTETKKTLLTDQTKYRIASITKMYTAVMIFQLIEEGTLKPGDKLDKFFPQVPNAEKITIAQILSHRSGIPNIPPDGSGMQPRTEEERVAEIARLQPDFEPGSKHLYSNSGYVLLGYIVEKAGGQSYQQALRDRIVSKLGLQHTYMGTGNTSTERNESLSYRYMGGWKEAKEPDFSITAGAGAILSTPVDMVKFIQGLFDLKLISQKSLDQMKTMTDGEGMGMEPFTFAGKNMYGHTGGSSTSGAWLAYYPEEKLALAYTTNAKVYPVKDIVSGVFDIYWNRPFEIPGFDALKISAEVLDQYTGIYTAPGAPVKWIVTRKDSALFIEQEGGTAIPLEATEENKFTITTGVTIEFNASKKQMTIKRPQGERVFTKEN
;
A
#
# COMPACT_ATOMS: atom_id res chain seq x y z
N MET A 1 83.52 30.48 8.67
CA MET A 1 82.53 31.04 9.63
C MET A 1 81.28 30.17 9.57
N LYS A 2 80.84 29.62 10.71
CA LYS A 2 79.73 28.65 10.85
C LYS A 2 78.36 29.35 10.65
N ILE A 3 77.34 28.65 10.15
CA ILE A 3 76.10 28.26 10.88
C ILE A 3 75.07 27.61 9.93
N LYS A 4 74.38 26.62 10.50
CA LYS A 4 73.42 25.63 9.99
C LYS A 4 72.08 26.23 9.55
N GLN A 5 71.31 25.51 8.70
CA GLN A 5 69.86 25.22 8.88
C GLN A 5 69.37 24.27 7.76
N VAL A 6 69.09 22.99 8.03
CA VAL A 6 67.84 22.37 8.57
C VAL A 6 66.95 21.82 7.43
N PHE A 7 66.79 20.49 7.47
CA PHE A 7 65.90 19.66 6.68
C PHE A 7 64.43 20.12 6.81
N ALA A 8 63.74 20.28 5.68
CA ALA A 8 62.28 20.33 5.63
C ALA A 8 61.75 18.97 5.15
N VAL A 9 61.30 18.15 6.10
CA VAL A 9 60.47 16.98 5.82
C VAL A 9 59.05 17.50 5.54
N VAL A 10 58.58 17.35 4.30
CA VAL A 10 57.19 17.63 3.94
C VAL A 10 56.33 16.48 4.46
N LEU A 11 55.68 16.71 5.59
CA LEU A 11 54.66 15.84 6.16
C LEU A 11 53.36 16.04 5.36
N SER A 12 53.12 15.21 4.35
CA SER A 12 51.83 15.09 3.69
C SER A 12 50.84 14.42 4.64
N MET A 13 50.19 15.22 5.50
CA MET A 13 49.00 14.79 6.23
C MET A 13 47.89 14.53 5.23
N ALA A 14 47.61 13.25 5.00
CA ALA A 14 46.42 12.80 4.33
C ALA A 14 45.19 13.26 5.12
N LEU A 15 44.49 14.26 4.60
CA LEU A 15 43.12 14.58 4.97
C LEU A 15 42.22 13.46 4.44
N PHE A 16 42.27 12.28 5.09
CA PHE A 16 41.14 11.36 5.07
C PHE A 16 40.07 11.98 5.97
N GLY A 17 39.37 12.98 5.43
CA GLY A 17 38.09 13.39 5.98
C GLY A 17 37.17 12.20 5.85
N SER A 18 37.01 11.45 6.93
CA SER A 18 35.86 10.56 7.11
C SER A 18 34.63 11.41 6.86
N ALA A 19 34.02 11.25 5.68
CA ALA A 19 32.68 11.72 5.43
C ALA A 19 31.78 10.94 6.38
N CYS A 20 31.64 11.43 7.63
CA CYS A 20 30.63 10.95 8.53
C CYS A 20 29.31 11.15 7.80
N ALA A 21 28.69 10.03 7.38
CA ALA A 21 27.33 10.04 6.90
C ALA A 21 26.50 10.82 7.92
N GLN A 22 25.85 11.90 7.48
CA GLN A 22 25.04 12.69 8.39
C GLN A 22 23.95 11.79 9.00
N PRO A 23 23.69 11.91 10.31
CA PRO A 23 22.67 11.10 10.95
C PRO A 23 21.30 11.42 10.35
N LEU A 24 20.45 10.40 10.26
CA LEU A 24 19.05 10.54 9.82
C LEU A 24 18.36 11.67 10.61
N ASP A 25 17.75 12.63 9.92
CA ASP A 25 17.00 13.73 10.51
C ASP A 25 15.64 13.25 11.05
N LYS A 26 15.66 12.62 12.22
CA LYS A 26 14.47 12.09 12.90
C LYS A 26 13.48 13.20 13.28
N ALA A 27 13.97 14.37 13.65
CA ALA A 27 13.13 15.50 14.04
C ALA A 27 12.28 15.99 12.86
N LYS A 28 12.89 16.08 11.66
CA LYS A 28 12.16 16.42 10.44
C LYS A 28 11.15 15.36 10.02
N LEU A 29 11.47 14.07 10.21
CA LEU A 29 10.49 12.99 10.02
C LEU A 29 9.32 13.12 10.99
N ASP A 30 9.58 13.34 12.28
CA ASP A 30 8.53 13.53 13.29
C ASP A 30 7.63 14.70 12.92
N GLN A 31 8.20 15.85 12.57
CA GLN A 31 7.45 17.03 12.10
C GLN A 31 6.60 16.72 10.85
N PHE A 32 7.11 15.91 9.92
CA PHE A 32 6.34 15.54 8.73
C PHE A 32 5.11 14.69 9.09
N PHE A 33 5.26 13.69 9.96
CA PHE A 33 4.14 12.86 10.40
C PHE A 33 3.16 13.59 11.31
N ASP A 34 3.66 14.49 12.17
CA ASP A 34 2.82 15.36 12.99
C ASP A 34 1.98 16.28 12.10
N ARG A 35 2.59 16.88 11.07
CA ARG A 35 1.87 17.70 10.09
C ARG A 35 0.79 16.91 9.34
N LEU A 36 1.09 15.67 8.93
CA LEU A 36 0.11 14.80 8.30
C LEU A 36 -1.08 14.54 9.24
N PHE A 37 -0.83 14.30 10.52
CA PHE A 37 -1.88 14.07 11.49
C PHE A 37 -2.70 15.34 11.78
N GLU A 38 -2.05 16.45 12.11
CA GLU A 38 -2.66 17.75 12.44
C GLU A 38 -3.59 18.25 11.34
N LYS A 39 -3.22 18.01 10.08
CA LYS A 39 -3.97 18.45 8.89
C LYS A 39 -4.93 17.39 8.35
N ASN A 40 -5.17 16.33 9.11
CA ASN A 40 -6.05 15.20 8.76
C ASN A 40 -5.69 14.55 7.41
N LYS A 41 -4.39 14.51 7.09
CA LYS A 41 -3.83 13.94 5.87
C LYS A 41 -3.43 12.47 6.00
N GLY A 42 -3.44 11.94 7.23
CA GLY A 42 -3.44 10.51 7.46
C GLY A 42 -3.19 10.14 8.92
N MET A 43 -3.30 8.85 9.17
CA MET A 43 -2.93 8.18 10.41
C MET A 43 -2.21 6.89 10.03
N GLY A 44 -1.22 6.47 10.81
CA GLY A 44 -0.44 5.30 10.44
C GLY A 44 0.83 5.10 11.24
N SER A 45 1.67 4.21 10.72
CA SER A 45 2.96 3.86 11.29
C SER A 45 4.03 3.67 10.22
N ILE A 46 5.29 3.86 10.60
CA ILE A 46 6.45 3.66 9.73
C ILE A 46 7.59 2.99 10.49
N ALA A 47 8.40 2.23 9.76
CA ALA A 47 9.71 1.77 10.18
C ALA A 47 10.73 1.96 9.04
N ILE A 48 11.93 2.44 9.40
CA ILE A 48 13.10 2.50 8.53
C ILE A 48 14.17 1.62 9.16
N ALA A 49 14.74 0.70 8.39
CA ALA A 49 15.83 -0.15 8.85
C ALA A 49 16.97 -0.16 7.83
N LYS A 50 18.20 -0.24 8.32
CA LYS A 50 19.40 -0.39 7.49
C LYS A 50 20.31 -1.43 8.11
N ASP A 51 20.92 -2.28 7.30
CA ASP A 51 21.87 -3.30 7.76
C ASP A 51 21.30 -4.18 8.90
N GLY A 52 20.03 -4.58 8.77
CA GLY A 52 19.32 -5.39 9.76
C GLY A 52 18.93 -4.67 11.06
N LYS A 53 19.19 -3.36 11.18
CA LYS A 53 18.90 -2.55 12.37
C LYS A 53 17.82 -1.53 12.08
N VAL A 54 16.80 -1.47 12.94
CA VAL A 54 15.77 -0.44 12.89
C VAL A 54 16.37 0.90 13.31
N LEU A 55 16.32 1.89 12.44
CA LEU A 55 16.88 3.23 12.64
C LEU A 55 15.84 4.22 13.18
N TYR A 56 14.59 4.05 12.75
CA TYR A 56 13.48 4.95 13.06
C TYR A 56 12.15 4.19 13.03
N THR A 57 11.29 4.49 13.99
CA THR A 57 9.88 4.07 14.03
C THR A 57 9.02 5.23 14.48
N ARG A 58 7.81 5.32 13.96
CA ARG A 58 6.82 6.31 14.39
C ARG A 58 5.42 5.77 14.15
N SER A 59 4.51 6.08 15.07
CA SER A 59 3.07 5.87 14.95
C SER A 59 2.34 7.17 15.26
N PHE A 60 1.39 7.58 14.43
CA PHE A 60 0.69 8.86 14.55
C PHE A 60 -0.80 8.69 14.24
N GLY A 61 -1.66 9.25 15.09
CA GLY A 61 -3.11 9.12 14.99
C GLY A 61 -3.70 7.97 15.81
N TYR A 62 -4.84 7.45 15.37
CA TYR A 62 -5.69 6.57 16.16
C TYR A 62 -5.95 5.21 15.47
N SER A 63 -5.89 4.12 16.26
CA SER A 63 -6.34 2.77 15.85
C SER A 63 -7.86 2.66 15.92
N GLU A 64 -8.48 3.49 16.75
CA GLU A 64 -9.91 3.51 17.00
C GLU A 64 -10.40 4.94 17.26
N VAL A 65 -11.49 5.31 16.60
CA VAL A 65 -12.22 6.56 16.79
C VAL A 65 -13.71 6.24 16.86
N THR A 66 -14.31 6.46 18.02
CA THR A 66 -15.75 6.46 18.25
C THR A 66 -16.19 7.82 18.78
N GLU A 67 -17.49 8.01 19.05
CA GLU A 67 -17.99 9.24 19.68
C GLU A 67 -17.43 9.46 21.10
N THR A 68 -17.10 8.38 21.81
CA THR A 68 -16.70 8.42 23.23
C THR A 68 -15.26 7.98 23.48
N LYS A 69 -14.57 7.42 22.47
CA LYS A 69 -13.24 6.81 22.63
C LYS A 69 -12.33 7.14 21.45
N LYS A 70 -11.07 7.46 21.77
CA LYS A 70 -9.98 7.55 20.80
C LYS A 70 -8.79 6.75 21.33
N THR A 71 -8.38 5.71 20.60
CA THR A 71 -7.25 4.86 20.98
C THR A 71 -6.06 5.20 20.09
N LEU A 72 -4.91 5.56 20.67
CA LEU A 72 -3.72 5.93 19.90
C LEU A 72 -3.09 4.73 19.19
N LEU A 73 -2.51 5.00 18.02
CA LEU A 73 -1.62 4.05 17.35
C LEU A 73 -0.31 3.91 18.12
N THR A 74 0.20 2.68 18.18
CA THR A 74 1.46 2.31 18.84
C THR A 74 2.36 1.55 17.87
N ASP A 75 3.58 1.24 18.28
CA ASP A 75 4.50 0.37 17.51
C ASP A 75 4.04 -1.11 17.46
N GLN A 76 3.15 -1.51 18.37
CA GLN A 76 2.50 -2.83 18.41
C GLN A 76 1.24 -2.92 17.55
N THR A 77 0.79 -1.79 16.98
CA THR A 77 -0.44 -1.75 16.20
C THR A 77 -0.27 -2.47 14.86
N LYS A 78 -1.13 -3.45 14.62
CA LYS A 78 -1.12 -4.29 13.42
C LYS A 78 -2.08 -3.74 12.39
N TYR A 79 -1.60 -3.70 11.16
CA TYR A 79 -2.35 -3.22 10.00
C TYR A 79 -2.59 -4.37 9.05
N ARG A 80 -3.70 -4.32 8.32
CA ARG A 80 -3.90 -5.15 7.13
C ARG A 80 -2.88 -4.71 6.09
N ILE A 81 -1.92 -5.57 5.74
CA ILE A 81 -0.88 -5.22 4.76
C ILE A 81 -1.33 -5.51 3.32
N ALA A 82 -2.53 -6.07 3.14
CA ALA A 82 -3.17 -6.32 1.86
C ALA A 82 -2.19 -7.01 0.90
N SER A 83 -2.05 -6.51 -0.34
CA SER A 83 -1.25 -7.15 -1.40
C SER A 83 0.21 -7.42 -1.08
N ILE A 84 0.80 -6.81 -0.04
CA ILE A 84 2.13 -7.19 0.45
C ILE A 84 2.15 -8.67 0.90
N THR A 85 1.00 -9.22 1.29
CA THR A 85 0.78 -10.66 1.53
C THR A 85 1.32 -11.54 0.39
N LYS A 86 1.26 -11.08 -0.86
CA LYS A 86 1.76 -11.82 -2.03
C LYS A 86 3.25 -12.11 -1.96
N MET A 87 4.03 -11.22 -1.35
CA MET A 87 5.46 -11.49 -1.09
C MET A 87 5.63 -12.71 -0.19
N TYR A 88 4.85 -12.80 0.89
CA TYR A 88 4.90 -13.93 1.83
C TYR A 88 4.43 -15.23 1.18
N THR A 89 3.34 -15.18 0.40
CA THR A 89 2.86 -16.36 -0.35
C THR A 89 3.88 -16.81 -1.39
N ALA A 90 4.48 -15.89 -2.15
CA ALA A 90 5.51 -16.22 -3.12
C ALA A 90 6.71 -16.88 -2.45
N VAL A 91 7.19 -16.36 -1.31
CA VAL A 91 8.26 -16.99 -0.52
C VAL A 91 7.90 -18.43 -0.12
N MET A 92 6.68 -18.68 0.38
CA MET A 92 6.26 -20.04 0.74
C MET A 92 6.18 -20.98 -0.46
N ILE A 93 5.72 -20.50 -1.61
CA ILE A 93 5.73 -21.27 -2.87
C ILE A 93 7.16 -21.59 -3.30
N PHE A 94 8.09 -20.64 -3.21
CA PHE A 94 9.50 -20.86 -3.52
C PHE A 94 10.16 -21.85 -2.56
N GLN A 95 9.83 -21.82 -1.26
CA GLN A 95 10.30 -22.83 -0.32
C GLN A 95 9.78 -24.22 -0.67
N LEU A 96 8.51 -24.36 -1.05
CA LEU A 96 7.95 -25.63 -1.53
C LEU A 96 8.60 -26.11 -2.84
N ILE A 97 9.06 -25.17 -3.70
CA ILE A 97 9.84 -25.49 -4.90
C ILE A 97 11.24 -25.98 -4.53
N GLU A 98 11.92 -25.34 -3.58
CA GLU A 98 13.24 -25.74 -3.10
C GLU A 98 13.21 -27.10 -2.38
N GLU A 99 12.12 -27.40 -1.68
CA GLU A 99 11.84 -28.70 -1.06
C GLU A 99 11.52 -29.80 -2.09
N GLY A 100 11.31 -29.45 -3.36
CA GLY A 100 10.93 -30.38 -4.43
C GLY A 100 9.47 -30.83 -4.40
N THR A 101 8.67 -30.30 -3.46
CA THR A 101 7.23 -30.58 -3.33
C THR A 101 6.42 -29.96 -4.48
N LEU A 102 6.88 -28.83 -5.00
CA LEU A 102 6.32 -28.13 -6.15
C LEU A 102 7.39 -27.92 -7.23
N LYS A 103 6.94 -27.71 -8.48
CA LYS A 103 7.79 -27.21 -9.55
C LYS A 103 7.18 -25.94 -10.12
N PRO A 104 7.98 -24.95 -10.59
CA PRO A 104 7.44 -23.75 -11.24
C PRO A 104 6.53 -24.07 -12.44
N GLY A 105 6.81 -25.17 -13.14
CA GLY A 105 6.04 -25.63 -14.29
C GLY A 105 4.87 -26.56 -13.97
N ASP A 106 4.62 -26.90 -12.69
CA ASP A 106 3.43 -27.66 -12.30
C ASP A 106 2.18 -26.93 -12.78
N LYS A 107 1.23 -27.69 -13.30
CA LYS A 107 -0.03 -27.19 -13.84
C LYS A 107 -1.06 -26.96 -12.75
N LEU A 108 -1.95 -26.00 -12.98
CA LEU A 108 -3.01 -25.66 -12.03
C LEU A 108 -4.02 -26.80 -11.88
N ASP A 109 -4.23 -27.60 -12.93
CA ASP A 109 -5.16 -28.74 -12.95
C ASP A 109 -4.86 -29.82 -11.89
N LYS A 110 -3.61 -29.94 -11.46
CA LYS A 110 -3.18 -30.80 -10.34
C LYS A 110 -3.91 -30.44 -9.02
N PHE A 111 -4.32 -29.19 -8.87
CA PHE A 111 -4.95 -28.67 -7.65
C PHE A 111 -6.40 -28.24 -7.86
N PHE A 112 -6.70 -27.61 -9.00
CA PHE A 112 -8.00 -27.01 -9.31
C PHE A 112 -8.39 -27.26 -10.78
N PRO A 113 -8.69 -28.51 -11.17
CA PRO A 113 -9.04 -28.85 -12.55
C PRO A 113 -10.33 -28.18 -13.05
N GLN A 114 -11.16 -27.66 -12.15
CA GLN A 114 -12.37 -26.92 -12.47
C GLN A 114 -12.13 -25.48 -12.95
N VAL A 115 -10.93 -24.93 -12.76
CA VAL A 115 -10.60 -23.57 -13.21
C VAL A 115 -10.37 -23.58 -14.73
N PRO A 116 -10.99 -22.69 -15.52
CA PRO A 116 -10.75 -22.61 -16.95
C PRO A 116 -9.26 -22.47 -17.31
N ASN A 117 -8.80 -23.20 -18.33
CA ASN A 117 -7.40 -23.29 -18.77
C ASN A 117 -6.42 -23.87 -17.71
N ALA A 118 -6.88 -24.54 -16.66
CA ALA A 118 -6.02 -25.06 -15.59
C ALA A 118 -4.89 -26.00 -16.08
N GLU A 119 -5.13 -26.75 -17.15
CA GLU A 119 -4.16 -27.65 -17.80
C GLU A 119 -3.01 -26.90 -18.51
N LYS A 120 -3.23 -25.62 -18.83
CA LYS A 120 -2.24 -24.74 -19.47
C LYS A 120 -1.50 -23.86 -18.47
N ILE A 121 -2.21 -23.38 -17.44
CA ILE A 121 -1.68 -22.46 -16.43
C ILE A 121 -0.61 -23.15 -15.57
N THR A 122 0.54 -22.49 -15.39
CA THR A 122 1.63 -22.95 -14.51
C THR A 122 1.72 -22.14 -13.22
N ILE A 123 2.30 -22.71 -12.17
CA ILE A 123 2.59 -21.99 -10.91
C ILE A 123 3.40 -20.70 -11.17
N ALA A 124 4.42 -20.75 -12.03
CA ALA A 124 5.23 -19.59 -12.41
C ALA A 124 4.41 -18.47 -13.08
N GLN A 125 3.43 -18.83 -13.92
CA GLN A 125 2.54 -17.85 -14.54
C GLN A 125 1.59 -17.21 -13.54
N ILE A 126 1.14 -17.94 -12.52
CA ILE A 126 0.30 -17.34 -11.46
C ILE A 126 1.13 -16.36 -10.62
N LEU A 127 2.34 -16.77 -10.21
CA LEU A 127 3.28 -15.93 -9.46
C LEU A 127 3.64 -14.62 -10.18
N SER A 128 3.68 -14.62 -11.51
CA SER A 128 4.06 -13.47 -12.33
C SER A 128 2.85 -12.73 -12.95
N HIS A 129 1.62 -13.03 -12.50
CA HIS A 129 0.40 -12.41 -13.03
C HIS A 129 0.19 -12.58 -14.55
N ARG A 130 0.63 -13.73 -15.08
CA ARG A 130 0.49 -14.13 -16.49
C ARG A 130 -0.47 -15.29 -16.72
N SER A 131 -1.28 -15.65 -15.72
CA SER A 131 -2.16 -16.82 -15.80
C SER A 131 -3.42 -16.60 -16.62
N GLY A 132 -3.87 -15.36 -16.82
CA GLY A 132 -5.17 -15.04 -17.41
C GLY A 132 -6.36 -15.26 -16.47
N ILE A 133 -6.11 -15.57 -15.19
CA ILE A 133 -7.17 -15.80 -14.19
C ILE A 133 -7.75 -14.44 -13.78
N PRO A 134 -9.05 -14.20 -13.99
CA PRO A 134 -9.68 -12.91 -13.69
C PRO A 134 -9.85 -12.66 -12.19
N ASN A 135 -9.89 -11.38 -11.81
CA ASN A 135 -10.33 -10.97 -10.48
C ASN A 135 -11.84 -11.11 -10.33
N ILE A 136 -12.30 -11.62 -9.19
CA ILE A 136 -13.73 -11.62 -8.86
C ILE A 136 -14.21 -10.17 -8.70
N PRO A 137 -15.22 -9.72 -9.47
CA PRO A 137 -15.77 -8.38 -9.32
C PRO A 137 -16.39 -8.16 -7.94
N PRO A 138 -16.32 -6.95 -7.37
CA PRO A 138 -17.03 -6.64 -6.14
C PRO A 138 -18.55 -6.76 -6.32
N ASP A 139 -19.21 -7.54 -5.46
CA ASP A 139 -20.66 -7.78 -5.49
C ASP A 139 -21.37 -7.37 -4.19
N GLY A 140 -20.65 -6.73 -3.27
CA GLY A 140 -21.16 -6.33 -1.95
C GLY A 140 -21.15 -7.45 -0.89
N SER A 141 -20.82 -8.69 -1.26
CA SER A 141 -20.71 -9.82 -0.33
C SER A 141 -19.37 -9.88 0.41
N GLY A 142 -18.49 -8.89 0.17
CA GLY A 142 -17.13 -8.79 0.71
C GLY A 142 -16.99 -8.83 2.24
N MET A 143 -18.10 -8.71 2.97
CA MET A 143 -18.11 -8.74 4.44
C MET A 143 -18.42 -10.13 5.00
N GLN A 144 -18.81 -11.09 4.16
CA GLN A 144 -19.17 -12.44 4.59
C GLN A 144 -17.98 -13.38 4.45
N PRO A 145 -17.76 -14.29 5.41
CA PRO A 145 -16.71 -15.28 5.30
C PRO A 145 -16.98 -16.21 4.12
N ARG A 146 -15.92 -16.67 3.47
CA ARG A 146 -16.00 -17.63 2.35
C ARG A 146 -15.11 -18.84 2.60
N THR A 147 -15.59 -20.01 2.22
CA THR A 147 -14.75 -21.23 2.23
C THR A 147 -13.86 -21.28 0.99
N GLU A 148 -12.87 -22.18 1.01
CA GLU A 148 -12.04 -22.47 -0.17
C GLU A 148 -12.93 -22.87 -1.36
N GLU A 149 -13.86 -23.80 -1.15
CA GLU A 149 -14.72 -24.35 -2.20
C GLU A 149 -15.56 -23.25 -2.86
N GLU A 150 -16.12 -22.35 -2.05
CA GLU A 150 -16.88 -21.20 -2.54
C GLU A 150 -16.02 -20.27 -3.39
N ARG A 151 -14.82 -19.91 -2.91
CA ARG A 151 -13.92 -19.01 -3.66
C ARG A 151 -13.44 -19.63 -4.95
N VAL A 152 -13.07 -20.91 -4.94
CA VAL A 152 -12.65 -21.62 -6.15
C VAL A 152 -13.82 -21.74 -7.13
N ALA A 153 -15.04 -22.01 -6.66
CA ALA A 153 -16.23 -22.06 -7.51
C ALA A 153 -16.56 -20.70 -8.15
N GLU A 154 -16.37 -19.59 -7.42
CA GLU A 154 -16.50 -18.24 -7.98
C GLU A 154 -15.49 -17.97 -9.09
N ILE A 155 -14.21 -18.30 -8.86
CA ILE A 155 -13.15 -18.14 -9.87
C ILE A 155 -13.46 -19.00 -11.11
N ALA A 156 -13.88 -20.25 -10.90
CA ALA A 156 -14.15 -21.21 -11.97
C ALA A 156 -15.31 -20.80 -12.90
N ARG A 157 -16.23 -19.93 -12.44
CA ARG A 157 -17.34 -19.42 -13.25
C ARG A 157 -16.97 -18.25 -14.17
N LEU A 158 -15.80 -17.64 -13.95
CA LEU A 158 -15.37 -16.48 -14.73
C LEU A 158 -14.68 -16.93 -16.02
N GLN A 159 -14.83 -16.13 -17.08
CA GLN A 159 -14.12 -16.34 -18.34
C GLN A 159 -12.67 -15.85 -18.20
N PRO A 160 -11.66 -16.58 -18.72
CA PRO A 160 -10.28 -16.12 -18.73
C PRO A 160 -10.13 -14.76 -19.44
N ASP A 161 -9.29 -13.88 -18.89
CA ASP A 161 -9.01 -12.57 -19.50
C ASP A 161 -8.16 -12.71 -20.78
N PHE A 162 -7.31 -13.75 -20.84
CA PHE A 162 -6.43 -14.08 -21.98
C PHE A 162 -5.83 -15.49 -21.83
N GLU A 163 -5.20 -15.99 -22.89
CA GLU A 163 -4.49 -17.27 -22.86
C GLU A 163 -3.23 -17.21 -21.96
N PRO A 164 -2.97 -18.22 -21.12
CA PRO A 164 -1.86 -18.21 -20.16
C PRO A 164 -0.50 -17.90 -20.82
N GLY A 165 0.23 -16.94 -20.26
CA GLY A 165 1.55 -16.51 -20.73
C GLY A 165 1.53 -15.47 -21.84
N SER A 166 0.39 -15.19 -22.48
CA SER A 166 0.31 -14.25 -23.61
C SER A 166 0.37 -12.78 -23.20
N LYS A 167 -0.07 -12.44 -21.99
CA LYS A 167 -0.12 -11.08 -21.44
C LYS A 167 0.19 -11.09 -19.94
N HIS A 168 0.31 -9.90 -19.38
CA HIS A 168 0.32 -9.64 -17.94
C HIS A 168 -0.97 -8.93 -17.54
N LEU A 169 -1.59 -9.40 -16.46
CA LEU A 169 -2.68 -8.70 -15.78
C LEU A 169 -2.74 -9.15 -14.31
N TYR A 170 -2.66 -8.18 -13.42
CA TYR A 170 -2.68 -8.41 -11.98
C TYR A 170 -3.93 -9.16 -11.51
N SER A 171 -3.75 -10.23 -10.73
CA SER A 171 -4.81 -11.13 -10.29
C SER A 171 -4.67 -11.53 -8.82
N ASN A 172 -5.57 -11.02 -7.98
CA ASN A 172 -5.75 -11.49 -6.61
C ASN A 172 -6.28 -12.93 -6.60
N SER A 173 -7.20 -13.29 -7.50
CA SER A 173 -7.73 -14.65 -7.62
C SER A 173 -6.59 -15.67 -7.82
N GLY A 174 -5.62 -15.36 -8.68
CA GLY A 174 -4.43 -16.19 -8.85
C GLY A 174 -3.66 -16.41 -7.53
N TYR A 175 -3.42 -15.35 -6.76
CA TYR A 175 -2.73 -15.46 -5.47
C TYR A 175 -3.55 -16.09 -4.35
N VAL A 176 -4.88 -15.99 -4.39
CA VAL A 176 -5.76 -16.77 -3.53
C VAL A 176 -5.56 -18.27 -3.79
N LEU A 177 -5.54 -18.69 -5.06
CA LEU A 177 -5.25 -20.07 -5.43
C LEU A 177 -3.83 -20.51 -5.01
N LEU A 178 -2.82 -19.63 -5.10
CA LEU A 178 -1.49 -19.93 -4.56
C LEU A 178 -1.51 -20.14 -3.05
N GLY A 179 -2.32 -19.37 -2.32
CA GLY A 179 -2.54 -19.59 -0.89
C GLY A 179 -3.06 -21.01 -0.59
N TYR A 180 -4.09 -21.45 -1.31
CA TYR A 180 -4.61 -22.82 -1.18
C TYR A 180 -3.61 -23.89 -1.66
N ILE A 181 -2.78 -23.59 -2.66
CA ILE A 181 -1.70 -24.49 -3.10
C ILE A 181 -0.65 -24.66 -2.01
N VAL A 182 -0.31 -23.61 -1.25
CA VAL A 182 0.57 -23.74 -0.08
C VAL A 182 -0.01 -24.76 0.90
N GLU A 183 -1.32 -24.76 1.11
CA GLU A 183 -1.98 -25.70 2.02
C GLU A 183 -1.99 -27.12 1.48
N LYS A 184 -2.45 -27.30 0.23
CA LYS A 184 -2.55 -28.62 -0.40
C LYS A 184 -1.20 -29.29 -0.61
N ALA A 185 -0.19 -28.54 -1.03
CA ALA A 185 1.16 -29.06 -1.25
C ALA A 185 1.92 -29.24 0.07
N GLY A 186 1.72 -28.32 1.03
CA GLY A 186 2.43 -28.32 2.31
C GLY A 186 1.79 -29.15 3.42
N GLY A 187 0.56 -29.64 3.25
CA GLY A 187 -0.16 -30.50 4.20
C GLY A 187 -0.58 -29.80 5.50
N GLN A 188 -0.61 -28.48 5.53
CA GLN A 188 -0.89 -27.66 6.72
C GLN A 188 -1.67 -26.41 6.33
N SER A 189 -2.40 -25.79 7.26
CA SER A 189 -3.13 -24.56 6.95
C SER A 189 -2.21 -23.40 6.56
N TYR A 190 -2.72 -22.39 5.86
CA TYR A 190 -1.93 -21.25 5.41
C TYR A 190 -1.33 -20.49 6.60
N GLN A 191 -2.11 -20.33 7.67
CA GLN A 191 -1.66 -19.72 8.92
C GLN A 191 -0.49 -20.50 9.55
N GLN A 192 -0.57 -21.83 9.51
CA GLN A 192 0.44 -22.74 10.03
C GLN A 192 1.73 -22.66 9.18
N ALA A 193 1.58 -22.71 7.85
CA ALA A 193 2.69 -22.53 6.90
C ALA A 193 3.37 -21.17 7.08
N LEU A 194 2.61 -20.07 7.15
CA LEU A 194 3.15 -18.73 7.36
C LEU A 194 3.96 -18.65 8.66
N ARG A 195 3.43 -19.26 9.73
CA ARG A 195 4.10 -19.28 11.03
C ARG A 195 5.44 -19.98 10.95
N ASP A 196 5.44 -21.25 10.53
CA ASP A 196 6.62 -22.10 10.63
C ASP A 196 7.67 -21.77 9.57
N ARG A 197 7.23 -21.37 8.37
CA ARG A 197 8.11 -21.16 7.23
C ARG A 197 8.75 -19.77 7.20
N ILE A 198 8.11 -18.76 7.81
CA ILE A 198 8.57 -17.36 7.77
C ILE A 198 8.63 -16.75 9.17
N VAL A 199 7.49 -16.67 9.87
CA VAL A 199 7.38 -15.86 11.10
C VAL A 199 8.32 -16.34 12.20
N SER A 200 8.34 -17.64 12.49
CA SER A 200 9.20 -18.22 13.52
C SER A 200 10.69 -18.10 13.17
N LYS A 201 11.04 -18.21 11.87
CA LYS A 201 12.44 -18.10 11.41
C LYS A 201 13.01 -16.70 11.58
N LEU A 202 12.17 -15.67 11.44
CA LEU A 202 12.58 -14.27 11.52
C LEU A 202 12.16 -13.57 12.82
N GLY A 203 11.42 -14.24 13.70
CA GLY A 203 10.91 -13.67 14.94
C GLY A 203 9.90 -12.52 14.71
N LEU A 204 8.98 -12.69 13.76
CA LEU A 204 7.97 -11.68 13.40
C LEU A 204 6.77 -11.72 14.36
N GLN A 205 6.96 -11.19 15.57
CA GLN A 205 6.02 -11.33 16.69
C GLN A 205 4.58 -10.80 16.43
N HIS A 206 4.43 -9.90 15.47
CA HIS A 206 3.17 -9.22 15.17
C HIS A 206 2.63 -9.55 13.78
N THR A 207 3.14 -10.61 13.15
CA THR A 207 2.75 -11.02 11.80
C THR A 207 1.97 -12.32 11.84
N TYR A 208 0.73 -12.28 11.36
CA TYR A 208 -0.13 -13.47 11.25
C TYR A 208 -1.21 -13.30 10.18
N MET A 209 -1.80 -14.42 9.76
CA MET A 209 -2.99 -14.42 8.92
C MET A 209 -4.20 -14.01 9.77
N GLY A 210 -4.90 -12.96 9.36
CA GLY A 210 -6.12 -12.52 10.02
C GLY A 210 -7.24 -13.55 9.89
N THR A 211 -8.07 -13.64 10.93
CA THR A 211 -9.29 -14.45 10.93
C THR A 211 -10.49 -13.55 11.16
N GLY A 212 -11.50 -13.65 10.29
CA GLY A 212 -12.73 -12.85 10.41
C GLY A 212 -12.52 -11.34 10.25
N ASN A 213 -12.98 -10.59 11.25
CA ASN A 213 -12.94 -9.12 11.29
C ASN A 213 -11.87 -8.57 12.24
N THR A 214 -11.40 -7.36 11.91
CA THR A 214 -10.43 -6.59 12.69
C THR A 214 -10.96 -6.26 14.09
N SER A 215 -10.11 -6.41 15.12
CA SER A 215 -10.41 -6.03 16.50
C SER A 215 -9.29 -5.22 17.15
N THR A 216 -9.66 -4.07 17.72
CA THR A 216 -8.76 -3.15 18.43
C THR A 216 -8.25 -3.75 19.74
N GLU A 217 -8.97 -4.69 20.35
CA GLU A 217 -8.53 -5.44 21.54
C GLU A 217 -7.28 -6.30 21.27
N ARG A 218 -7.08 -6.72 20.02
CA ARG A 218 -5.87 -7.44 19.57
C ARG A 218 -4.77 -6.50 19.09
N ASN A 219 -4.89 -5.19 19.34
CA ASN A 219 -4.05 -4.15 18.75
C ASN A 219 -4.06 -4.21 17.21
N GLU A 220 -5.22 -4.47 16.59
CA GLU A 220 -5.42 -4.36 15.14
C GLU A 220 -6.09 -3.03 14.82
N SER A 221 -5.62 -2.32 13.80
CA SER A 221 -6.15 -1.00 13.46
C SER A 221 -7.41 -1.10 12.61
N LEU A 222 -8.48 -0.40 13.02
CA LEU A 222 -9.62 -0.11 12.13
C LEU A 222 -9.20 0.89 11.05
N SER A 223 -9.90 0.87 9.91
CA SER A 223 -9.65 1.77 8.78
C SER A 223 -10.65 2.94 8.78
N TYR A 224 -10.26 4.07 8.19
CA TYR A 224 -11.00 5.33 8.26
C TYR A 224 -11.04 6.06 6.92
N ARG A 225 -12.14 6.79 6.69
CA ARG A 225 -12.24 7.88 5.71
C ARG A 225 -12.31 9.20 6.45
N TYR A 226 -11.73 10.24 5.88
CA TYR A 226 -11.94 11.61 6.36
C TYR A 226 -13.12 12.24 5.64
N MET A 227 -14.17 12.61 6.38
CA MET A 227 -15.38 13.25 5.86
C MET A 227 -15.78 14.41 6.78
N GLY A 228 -14.88 15.38 6.97
CA GLY A 228 -14.99 16.41 8.03
C GLY A 228 -14.71 15.87 9.45
N GLY A 229 -14.36 14.59 9.54
CA GLY A 229 -14.01 13.84 10.73
C GLY A 229 -13.71 12.40 10.33
N TRP A 230 -13.02 11.65 11.21
CA TRP A 230 -12.69 10.25 10.95
C TRP A 230 -13.94 9.38 11.08
N LYS A 231 -14.33 8.74 9.98
CA LYS A 231 -15.43 7.79 9.90
C LYS A 231 -14.89 6.41 9.58
N GLU A 232 -15.26 5.41 10.39
CA GLU A 232 -14.81 4.04 10.18
C GLU A 232 -15.22 3.57 8.78
N ALA A 233 -14.27 2.94 8.10
CA ALA A 233 -14.47 2.23 6.85
C ALA A 233 -14.34 0.75 7.11
N LYS A 234 -15.43 0.01 6.87
CA LYS A 234 -15.42 -1.45 6.97
C LYS A 234 -14.50 -2.04 5.91
N GLU A 235 -13.69 -3.00 6.35
CA GLU A 235 -12.79 -3.76 5.49
C GLU A 235 -13.38 -5.17 5.27
N PRO A 236 -13.12 -5.80 4.11
CA PRO A 236 -13.61 -7.15 3.81
C PRO A 236 -13.20 -8.21 4.83
N ASP A 237 -13.91 -9.33 4.87
CA ASP A 237 -13.48 -10.49 5.67
C ASP A 237 -12.13 -11.03 5.14
N PHE A 238 -11.23 -11.44 6.05
CA PHE A 238 -9.90 -11.93 5.68
C PHE A 238 -9.93 -13.15 4.76
N SER A 239 -10.93 -14.04 4.92
CA SER A 239 -11.07 -15.28 4.12
C SER A 239 -11.20 -15.01 2.61
N ILE A 240 -11.73 -13.85 2.23
CA ILE A 240 -11.92 -13.46 0.82
C ILE A 240 -10.58 -13.24 0.10
N THR A 241 -9.58 -12.78 0.84
CA THR A 241 -8.30 -12.36 0.26
C THR A 241 -7.15 -13.30 0.57
N ALA A 242 -7.32 -14.32 1.43
CA ALA A 242 -6.38 -15.41 1.72
C ALA A 242 -4.89 -15.12 1.37
N GLY A 243 -4.26 -15.91 0.50
CA GLY A 243 -2.87 -15.72 0.02
C GLY A 243 -2.62 -14.46 -0.81
N ALA A 244 -3.64 -13.65 -1.10
CA ALA A 244 -3.51 -12.40 -1.83
C ALA A 244 -3.47 -11.16 -0.93
N GLY A 245 -4.02 -11.21 0.28
CA GLY A 245 -4.26 -9.99 1.07
C GLY A 245 -4.54 -10.16 2.56
N ALA A 246 -4.47 -11.37 3.11
CA ALA A 246 -5.01 -11.65 4.44
C ALA A 246 -4.04 -11.50 5.62
N ILE A 247 -2.80 -11.05 5.41
CA ILE A 247 -1.83 -10.89 6.50
C ILE A 247 -2.06 -9.56 7.23
N LEU A 248 -1.94 -9.59 8.56
CA LEU A 248 -1.66 -8.42 9.37
C LEU A 248 -0.20 -8.41 9.80
N SER A 249 0.38 -7.22 9.91
CA SER A 249 1.75 -7.03 10.38
C SER A 249 1.95 -5.62 10.96
N THR A 250 3.13 -5.38 11.54
CA THR A 250 3.62 -4.05 11.91
C THR A 250 4.70 -3.61 10.92
N PRO A 251 4.95 -2.30 10.74
CA PRO A 251 6.07 -1.84 9.91
C PRO A 251 7.42 -2.45 10.31
N VAL A 252 7.67 -2.66 11.60
CA VAL A 252 8.90 -3.28 12.11
C VAL A 252 9.05 -4.72 11.63
N ASP A 253 7.99 -5.52 11.69
CA ASP A 253 8.02 -6.89 11.19
C ASP A 253 8.13 -6.94 9.66
N MET A 254 7.49 -6.01 8.95
CA MET A 254 7.59 -5.90 7.50
C MET A 254 9.03 -5.60 7.03
N VAL A 255 9.74 -4.66 7.68
CA VAL A 255 11.14 -4.41 7.34
C VAL A 255 12.05 -5.59 7.69
N LYS A 256 11.79 -6.30 8.80
CA LYS A 256 12.51 -7.53 9.14
C LYS A 256 12.26 -8.64 8.13
N PHE A 257 11.02 -8.79 7.64
CA PHE A 257 10.67 -9.76 6.61
C PHE A 257 11.47 -9.53 5.33
N ILE A 258 11.43 -8.30 4.77
CA ILE A 258 12.12 -8.04 3.50
C ILE A 258 13.65 -8.09 3.67
N GLN A 259 14.19 -7.65 4.80
CA GLN A 259 15.62 -7.83 5.08
C GLN A 259 15.99 -9.31 5.17
N GLY A 260 15.20 -10.12 5.89
CA GLY A 260 15.42 -11.56 5.99
C GLY A 260 15.33 -12.28 4.64
N LEU A 261 14.44 -11.84 3.76
CA LEU A 261 14.34 -12.33 2.38
C LEU A 261 15.62 -12.05 1.58
N PHE A 262 16.08 -10.80 1.58
CA PHE A 262 17.29 -10.41 0.83
C PHE A 262 18.60 -10.85 1.47
N ASP A 263 18.61 -11.13 2.78
CA ASP A 263 19.71 -11.79 3.50
C ASP A 263 19.71 -13.33 3.30
N LEU A 264 18.86 -13.86 2.41
CA LEU A 264 18.77 -15.29 2.08
C LEU A 264 18.41 -16.20 3.27
N LYS A 265 17.70 -15.68 4.28
CA LYS A 265 17.27 -16.47 5.45
C LYS A 265 16.04 -17.33 5.17
N LEU A 266 15.31 -17.04 4.09
CA LEU A 266 14.03 -17.68 3.77
C LEU A 266 14.11 -18.61 2.55
N ILE A 267 14.84 -18.19 1.52
CA ILE A 267 14.99 -18.89 0.23
C ILE A 267 16.42 -18.71 -0.29
N SER A 268 16.82 -19.55 -1.22
CA SER A 268 18.13 -19.46 -1.90
C SER A 268 18.25 -18.21 -2.78
N GLN A 269 19.50 -17.84 -3.08
CA GLN A 269 19.81 -16.76 -4.04
C GLN A 269 19.14 -16.99 -5.40
N LYS A 270 19.12 -18.24 -5.88
CA LYS A 270 18.49 -18.62 -7.15
C LYS A 270 16.99 -18.30 -7.16
N SER A 271 16.28 -18.61 -6.09
CA SER A 271 14.85 -18.32 -5.97
C SER A 271 14.60 -16.82 -5.83
N LEU A 272 15.42 -16.12 -5.04
CA LEU A 272 15.33 -14.66 -4.91
C LEU A 272 15.54 -13.96 -6.26
N ASP A 273 16.48 -14.41 -7.08
CA ASP A 273 16.71 -13.85 -8.41
C ASP A 273 15.54 -14.12 -9.37
N GLN A 274 14.86 -15.27 -9.25
CA GLN A 274 13.60 -15.49 -9.97
C GLN A 274 12.51 -14.53 -9.51
N MET A 275 12.37 -14.29 -8.21
CA MET A 275 11.41 -13.31 -7.69
C MET A 275 11.68 -11.90 -8.22
N LYS A 276 12.95 -11.48 -8.27
CA LYS A 276 13.39 -10.15 -8.71
C LYS A 276 13.37 -9.93 -10.22
N THR A 277 13.23 -10.99 -11.01
CA THR A 277 13.24 -10.88 -12.47
C THR A 277 11.93 -10.25 -12.95
N MET A 278 12.01 -8.97 -13.35
CA MET A 278 10.85 -8.19 -13.79
C MET A 278 10.47 -8.57 -15.22
N THR A 279 9.22 -9.01 -15.43
CA THR A 279 8.63 -9.27 -16.74
C THR A 279 7.36 -8.43 -16.85
N ASP A 280 7.21 -7.63 -17.91
CA ASP A 280 6.10 -6.67 -18.08
C ASP A 280 5.89 -5.73 -16.87
N GLY A 281 6.97 -5.40 -16.17
CA GLY A 281 6.96 -4.43 -15.07
C GLY A 281 6.75 -5.02 -13.67
N GLU A 282 6.63 -6.35 -13.53
CA GLU A 282 6.44 -7.00 -12.22
C GLU A 282 7.27 -8.29 -12.10
N GLY A 283 7.67 -8.64 -10.88
CA GLY A 283 8.38 -9.87 -10.54
C GLY A 283 7.43 -10.95 -10.02
N MET A 284 7.98 -12.00 -9.41
CA MET A 284 7.14 -13.04 -8.76
C MET A 284 6.78 -12.63 -7.33
N GLY A 285 5.65 -11.94 -7.19
CA GLY A 285 5.16 -11.41 -5.93
C GLY A 285 5.90 -10.18 -5.44
N MET A 286 6.59 -9.45 -6.32
CA MET A 286 7.23 -8.18 -5.98
C MET A 286 7.16 -7.18 -7.13
N GLU A 287 7.10 -5.91 -6.77
CA GLU A 287 7.05 -4.75 -7.66
C GLU A 287 8.39 -4.00 -7.62
N PRO A 288 8.82 -3.40 -8.75
CA PRO A 288 9.93 -2.46 -8.76
C PRO A 288 9.46 -1.06 -8.32
N PHE A 289 10.30 -0.36 -7.57
CA PHE A 289 10.13 1.07 -7.30
C PHE A 289 11.40 1.84 -7.64
N THR A 290 11.24 3.11 -7.99
CA THR A 290 12.37 4.02 -8.16
C THR A 290 12.11 5.28 -7.34
N PHE A 291 12.95 5.51 -6.33
CA PHE A 291 12.94 6.73 -5.51
C PHE A 291 14.31 7.39 -5.60
N ALA A 292 14.35 8.69 -5.93
CA ALA A 292 15.60 9.44 -6.11
C ALA A 292 16.63 8.73 -7.05
N GLY A 293 16.16 8.05 -8.09
CA GLY A 293 17.01 7.30 -9.03
C GLY A 293 17.53 5.94 -8.51
N LYS A 294 17.13 5.52 -7.30
CA LYS A 294 17.52 4.25 -6.69
C LYS A 294 16.43 3.22 -6.91
N ASN A 295 16.80 2.10 -7.52
CA ASN A 295 15.89 1.00 -7.81
C ASN A 295 15.72 0.09 -6.59
N MET A 296 14.47 -0.14 -6.22
CA MET A 296 14.06 -0.87 -5.05
C MET A 296 13.10 -1.99 -5.43
N TYR A 297 12.98 -2.96 -4.54
CA TYR A 297 12.05 -4.07 -4.63
C TYR A 297 11.09 -4.04 -3.45
N GLY A 298 9.86 -4.48 -3.66
CA GLY A 298 8.92 -4.65 -2.56
C GLY A 298 7.53 -4.90 -3.07
N HIS A 299 6.53 -4.32 -2.42
CA HIS A 299 5.15 -4.38 -2.89
C HIS A 299 4.34 -3.28 -2.18
N THR A 300 3.31 -2.79 -2.85
CA THR A 300 2.27 -1.97 -2.22
C THR A 300 1.08 -2.80 -1.75
N GLY A 301 0.22 -2.25 -0.91
CA GLY A 301 -1.04 -2.86 -0.52
C GLY A 301 -2.04 -1.82 -0.06
N GLY A 302 -3.32 -2.14 -0.11
CA GLY A 302 -4.35 -1.36 0.56
C GLY A 302 -5.66 -1.32 -0.18
N SER A 303 -6.49 -0.38 0.22
CA SER A 303 -7.82 -0.11 -0.33
C SER A 303 -7.94 1.38 -0.66
N SER A 304 -9.18 1.86 -0.77
CA SER A 304 -9.44 3.30 -0.83
C SER A 304 -9.30 4.00 0.53
N THR A 305 -9.14 3.25 1.62
CA THR A 305 -9.18 3.77 3.00
C THR A 305 -7.94 3.44 3.80
N SER A 306 -7.32 2.30 3.51
CA SER A 306 -6.06 1.88 4.10
C SER A 306 -4.97 1.74 3.04
N GLY A 307 -3.72 1.71 3.46
CA GLY A 307 -2.55 1.62 2.60
C GLY A 307 -1.35 1.01 3.30
N ALA A 308 -0.49 0.35 2.54
CA ALA A 308 0.78 -0.16 2.99
C ALA A 308 1.79 -0.05 1.85
N TRP A 309 3.05 0.19 2.20
CA TRP A 309 4.18 0.22 1.28
C TRP A 309 5.36 -0.46 1.94
N LEU A 310 5.93 -1.46 1.27
CA LEU A 310 7.18 -2.10 1.68
C LEU A 310 8.18 -1.93 0.55
N ALA A 311 9.36 -1.39 0.85
CA ALA A 311 10.42 -1.18 -0.13
C ALA A 311 11.77 -1.58 0.47
N TYR A 312 12.63 -2.15 -0.35
CA TYR A 312 13.99 -2.52 -0.02
C TYR A 312 14.95 -2.14 -1.14
N TYR A 313 16.04 -1.46 -0.77
CA TYR A 313 17.13 -1.12 -1.66
C TYR A 313 18.34 -2.00 -1.35
N PRO A 314 18.68 -2.98 -2.21
CA PRO A 314 19.73 -3.93 -1.93
C PRO A 314 21.12 -3.32 -1.75
N GLU A 315 21.46 -2.29 -2.53
CA GLU A 315 22.81 -1.70 -2.52
C GLU A 315 23.16 -1.03 -1.18
N GLU A 316 22.18 -0.48 -0.48
CA GLU A 316 22.36 0.11 0.86
C GLU A 316 21.78 -0.73 2.00
N LYS A 317 21.23 -1.93 1.67
CA LYS A 317 20.47 -2.77 2.61
C LYS A 317 19.40 -2.01 3.39
N LEU A 318 18.80 -1.02 2.74
CA LEU A 318 17.82 -0.10 3.32
C LEU A 318 16.41 -0.64 3.09
N ALA A 319 15.65 -0.79 4.17
CA ALA A 319 14.26 -1.18 4.17
C ALA A 319 13.38 -0.05 4.72
N LEU A 320 12.22 0.15 4.10
CA LEU A 320 11.17 1.04 4.58
C LEU A 320 9.84 0.30 4.52
N ALA A 321 9.09 0.36 5.62
CA ALA A 321 7.70 -0.06 5.67
C ALA A 321 6.85 1.10 6.19
N TYR A 322 5.80 1.45 5.46
CA TYR A 322 4.80 2.43 5.88
C TYR A 322 3.41 1.78 5.82
N THR A 323 2.60 2.00 6.84
CA THR A 323 1.21 1.58 6.89
C THR A 323 0.33 2.78 7.25
N THR A 324 -0.85 2.85 6.65
CA THR A 324 -1.87 3.84 6.98
C THR A 324 -3.22 3.19 7.08
N ASN A 325 -3.96 3.54 8.12
CA ASN A 325 -5.36 3.17 8.27
C ASN A 325 -6.31 4.32 7.85
N ALA A 326 -5.78 5.41 7.30
CA ALA A 326 -6.54 6.57 6.89
C ALA A 326 -5.85 7.27 5.72
N LYS A 327 -6.07 6.74 4.51
CA LYS A 327 -5.42 7.20 3.28
C LYS A 327 -6.08 8.47 2.75
N VAL A 328 -5.54 9.64 3.11
CA VAL A 328 -5.98 10.95 2.61
C VAL A 328 -4.94 11.56 1.68
N TYR A 329 -3.70 11.73 2.15
CA TYR A 329 -2.58 12.16 1.32
C TYR A 329 -1.93 10.97 0.60
N PRO A 330 -1.45 11.13 -0.65
CA PRO A 330 -0.96 9.99 -1.42
C PRO A 330 0.21 9.28 -0.73
N VAL A 331 0.06 7.97 -0.50
CA VAL A 331 1.09 7.16 0.17
C VAL A 331 2.44 7.24 -0.53
N LYS A 332 2.45 7.30 -1.87
CA LYS A 332 3.67 7.45 -2.66
C LYS A 332 4.41 8.75 -2.32
N ASP A 333 3.69 9.84 -2.11
CA ASP A 333 4.28 11.15 -1.81
C ASP A 333 4.85 11.16 -0.40
N ILE A 334 4.18 10.49 0.56
CA ILE A 334 4.72 10.26 1.91
C ILE A 334 6.02 9.47 1.85
N VAL A 335 6.01 8.32 1.18
CA VAL A 335 7.19 7.45 1.06
C VAL A 335 8.33 8.16 0.34
N SER A 336 8.03 8.93 -0.72
CA SER A 336 9.03 9.75 -1.43
C SER A 336 9.64 10.81 -0.52
N GLY A 337 8.81 11.55 0.23
CA GLY A 337 9.29 12.56 1.18
C GLY A 337 10.15 11.99 2.30
N VAL A 338 9.80 10.80 2.81
CA VAL A 338 10.65 10.08 3.78
C VAL A 338 12.01 9.74 3.18
N PHE A 339 12.04 9.27 1.93
CA PHE A 339 13.29 8.97 1.25
C PHE A 339 14.12 10.22 0.93
N ASP A 340 13.48 11.33 0.55
CA ASP A 340 14.17 12.60 0.37
C ASP A 340 14.79 13.09 1.69
N ILE A 341 14.07 13.00 2.82
CA ILE A 341 14.64 13.31 4.15
C ILE A 341 15.79 12.33 4.47
N TYR A 342 15.62 11.03 4.23
CA TYR A 342 16.63 10.02 4.54
C TYR A 342 17.94 10.24 3.78
N TRP A 343 17.87 10.56 2.49
CA TRP A 343 19.05 10.85 1.65
C TRP A 343 19.47 12.33 1.66
N ASN A 344 18.95 13.11 2.60
CA ASN A 344 19.26 14.53 2.76
C ASN A 344 19.06 15.36 1.48
N ARG A 345 18.07 14.97 0.68
CA ARG A 345 17.61 15.70 -0.49
C ARG A 345 16.70 16.86 -0.07
N PRO A 346 16.60 17.93 -0.87
CA PRO A 346 15.66 19.00 -0.59
C PRO A 346 14.24 18.46 -0.44
N PHE A 347 13.66 18.68 0.74
CA PHE A 347 12.27 18.33 1.04
C PHE A 347 11.68 19.39 1.95
N GLU A 348 10.54 19.93 1.54
CA GLU A 348 9.75 20.86 2.32
C GLU A 348 8.51 20.13 2.84
N ILE A 349 8.27 20.21 4.15
CA ILE A 349 7.08 19.60 4.75
C ILE A 349 5.85 20.35 4.21
N PRO A 350 4.90 19.67 3.55
CA PRO A 350 3.76 20.36 2.98
C PRO A 350 2.91 21.08 4.04
N GLY A 351 2.55 22.34 3.78
CA GLY A 351 1.73 23.12 4.70
C GLY A 351 0.31 22.58 4.88
N PHE A 352 -0.26 22.02 3.80
CA PHE A 352 -1.66 21.58 3.67
C PHE A 352 -2.70 22.66 4.04
N ASP A 353 -2.31 23.93 3.93
CA ASP A 353 -3.23 25.03 4.15
C ASP A 353 -4.17 25.12 2.94
N ALA A 354 -5.47 25.18 3.23
CA ALA A 354 -6.48 25.30 2.19
C ALA A 354 -6.24 26.60 1.41
N LEU A 355 -6.32 26.53 0.08
CA LEU A 355 -6.35 27.72 -0.76
C LEU A 355 -7.51 28.60 -0.30
N LYS A 356 -7.20 29.84 0.08
CA LYS A 356 -8.20 30.82 0.46
C LYS A 356 -8.82 31.39 -0.81
N ILE A 357 -9.99 30.87 -1.16
CA ILE A 357 -10.81 31.40 -2.25
C ILE A 357 -11.84 32.35 -1.65
N SER A 358 -12.08 33.50 -2.31
CA SER A 358 -13.03 34.49 -1.80
C SER A 358 -14.47 33.94 -1.83
N ALA A 359 -15.33 34.46 -0.95
CA ALA A 359 -16.72 34.05 -0.90
C ALA A 359 -17.43 34.31 -2.24
N GLU A 360 -17.12 35.42 -2.92
CA GLU A 360 -17.72 35.77 -4.20
C GLU A 360 -17.41 34.75 -5.31
N VAL A 361 -16.21 34.16 -5.30
CA VAL A 361 -15.84 33.12 -6.25
C VAL A 361 -16.55 31.80 -5.91
N LEU A 362 -16.53 31.40 -4.64
CA LEU A 362 -17.18 30.15 -4.21
C LEU A 362 -18.70 30.18 -4.40
N ASP A 363 -19.35 31.33 -4.21
CA ASP A 363 -20.80 31.49 -4.40
C ASP A 363 -21.24 31.19 -5.83
N GLN A 364 -20.37 31.42 -6.83
CA GLN A 364 -20.65 31.08 -8.22
C GLN A 364 -20.82 29.55 -8.42
N TYR A 365 -20.15 28.75 -7.59
CA TYR A 365 -20.15 27.29 -7.66
C TYR A 365 -21.31 26.66 -6.88
N THR A 366 -21.96 27.38 -5.96
CA THR A 366 -23.08 26.84 -5.17
C THR A 366 -24.31 26.57 -6.04
N GLY A 367 -25.07 25.51 -5.79
CA GLY A 367 -26.30 25.20 -6.51
C GLY A 367 -26.55 23.70 -6.68
N ILE A 368 -27.63 23.36 -7.38
CA ILE A 368 -28.01 21.98 -7.70
C ILE A 368 -27.46 21.64 -9.09
N TYR A 369 -26.76 20.52 -9.22
CA TYR A 369 -26.12 20.06 -10.44
C TYR A 369 -26.70 18.71 -10.88
N THR A 370 -27.12 18.62 -12.14
CA THR A 370 -27.71 17.42 -12.73
C THR A 370 -27.01 17.03 -14.02
N ALA A 371 -27.11 15.74 -14.38
CA ALA A 371 -26.58 15.23 -15.64
C ALA A 371 -27.55 14.18 -16.21
N PRO A 372 -27.80 14.15 -17.53
CA PRO A 372 -28.61 13.11 -18.15
C PRO A 372 -28.09 11.71 -17.79
N GLY A 373 -28.99 10.83 -17.34
CA GLY A 373 -28.64 9.45 -16.95
C GLY A 373 -27.78 9.33 -15.67
N ALA A 374 -27.58 10.42 -14.92
CA ALA A 374 -26.99 10.32 -13.59
C ALA A 374 -28.01 9.82 -12.57
N PRO A 375 -27.63 8.89 -11.67
CA PRO A 375 -28.54 8.34 -10.68
C PRO A 375 -28.87 9.33 -9.55
N VAL A 376 -28.13 10.43 -9.44
CA VAL A 376 -28.22 11.40 -8.34
C VAL A 376 -28.04 12.82 -8.84
N LYS A 377 -28.69 13.77 -8.15
CA LYS A 377 -28.37 15.19 -8.21
C LYS A 377 -27.31 15.52 -7.15
N TRP A 378 -26.45 16.49 -7.44
CA TRP A 378 -25.47 16.99 -6.49
C TRP A 378 -25.85 18.39 -6.03
N ILE A 379 -25.86 18.62 -4.72
CA ILE A 379 -26.09 19.92 -4.12
C ILE A 379 -24.73 20.41 -3.63
N VAL A 380 -24.31 21.58 -4.13
CA VAL A 380 -23.10 22.25 -3.70
C VAL A 380 -23.49 23.44 -2.85
N THR A 381 -23.08 23.45 -1.60
CA THR A 381 -23.33 24.55 -0.66
C THR A 381 -22.01 25.16 -0.21
N ARG A 382 -22.07 26.39 0.32
CA ARG A 382 -20.92 27.03 0.97
C ARG A 382 -21.22 27.23 2.45
N LYS A 383 -20.22 26.96 3.29
CA LYS A 383 -20.20 27.43 4.67
C LYS A 383 -18.85 28.10 4.90
N ASP A 384 -18.89 29.36 5.29
CA ASP A 384 -17.71 30.22 5.45
C ASP A 384 -16.85 30.23 4.16
N SER A 385 -15.58 29.85 4.26
CA SER A 385 -14.64 29.79 3.13
C SER A 385 -14.48 28.39 2.52
N ALA A 386 -15.45 27.50 2.73
CA ALA A 386 -15.40 26.12 2.23
C ALA A 386 -16.68 25.74 1.47
N LEU A 387 -16.50 25.01 0.38
CA LEU A 387 -17.61 24.34 -0.30
C LEU A 387 -17.86 22.98 0.32
N PHE A 388 -19.12 22.57 0.28
CA PHE A 388 -19.60 21.25 0.64
C PHE A 388 -20.38 20.68 -0.54
N ILE A 389 -20.27 19.38 -0.74
CA ILE A 389 -21.04 18.65 -1.74
C ILE A 389 -21.84 17.53 -1.06
N GLU A 390 -23.10 17.39 -1.44
CA GLU A 390 -23.96 16.29 -1.00
C GLU A 390 -24.79 15.75 -2.15
N GLN A 391 -25.20 14.50 -2.04
CA GLN A 391 -26.33 13.99 -2.82
C GLN A 391 -27.62 14.45 -2.14
N GLU A 392 -28.70 14.63 -2.89
CA GLU A 392 -30.01 14.94 -2.32
C GLU A 392 -30.39 13.92 -1.22
N GLY A 393 -30.58 14.39 0.02
CA GLY A 393 -30.84 13.56 1.21
C GLY A 393 -29.61 12.86 1.81
N GLY A 394 -28.40 13.14 1.31
CA GLY A 394 -27.13 12.59 1.79
C GLY A 394 -26.44 13.44 2.86
N THR A 395 -25.21 13.07 3.21
CA THR A 395 -24.35 13.85 4.12
C THR A 395 -23.48 14.83 3.33
N ALA A 396 -23.44 16.09 3.75
CA ALA A 396 -22.52 17.10 3.26
C ALA A 396 -21.05 16.74 3.51
N ILE A 397 -20.27 16.67 2.43
CA ILE A 397 -18.83 16.38 2.45
C ILE A 397 -18.08 17.68 2.11
N PRO A 398 -17.12 18.13 2.94
CA PRO A 398 -16.31 19.30 2.60
C PRO A 398 -15.44 19.04 1.36
N LEU A 399 -15.33 20.05 0.51
CA LEU A 399 -14.45 20.09 -0.64
C LEU A 399 -13.13 20.78 -0.27
N GLU A 400 -12.00 20.13 -0.57
CA GLU A 400 -10.68 20.74 -0.44
C GLU A 400 -10.28 21.39 -1.76
N ALA A 401 -10.02 22.71 -1.74
CA ALA A 401 -9.56 23.44 -2.92
C ALA A 401 -8.11 23.09 -3.28
N THR A 402 -7.88 22.72 -4.54
CA THR A 402 -6.55 22.48 -5.12
C THR A 402 -6.15 23.58 -6.12
N GLU A 403 -7.12 24.27 -6.71
CA GLU A 403 -7.00 25.51 -7.47
C GLU A 403 -8.28 26.34 -7.24
N GLU A 404 -8.36 27.58 -7.75
CA GLU A 404 -9.55 28.44 -7.58
C GLU A 404 -10.86 27.75 -7.99
N ASN A 405 -10.83 26.99 -9.09
CA ASN A 405 -11.99 26.29 -9.64
C ASN A 405 -11.89 24.75 -9.55
N LYS A 406 -10.88 24.20 -8.86
CA LYS A 406 -10.68 22.75 -8.72
C LYS A 406 -10.62 22.34 -7.27
N PHE A 407 -11.32 21.24 -6.98
CA PHE A 407 -11.51 20.73 -5.65
C PHE A 407 -11.35 19.21 -5.62
N THR A 408 -11.17 18.65 -4.43
CA THR A 408 -11.14 17.21 -4.19
C THR A 408 -11.91 16.84 -2.93
N ILE A 409 -12.49 15.64 -2.92
CA ILE A 409 -13.07 15.01 -1.73
C ILE A 409 -12.19 13.87 -1.20
N THR A 410 -11.33 13.31 -2.05
CA THR A 410 -10.45 12.19 -1.73
C THR A 410 -9.45 11.99 -2.89
N THR A 411 -8.35 11.31 -2.61
CA THR A 411 -7.32 11.01 -3.62
C THR A 411 -7.92 10.38 -4.88
N GLY A 412 -7.57 10.91 -6.05
CA GLY A 412 -8.02 10.43 -7.35
C GLY A 412 -9.38 10.95 -7.80
N VAL A 413 -10.08 11.74 -6.98
CA VAL A 413 -11.30 12.44 -7.38
C VAL A 413 -11.03 13.93 -7.51
N THR A 414 -11.30 14.51 -8.69
CA THR A 414 -11.25 15.96 -8.92
C THR A 414 -12.63 16.47 -9.28
N ILE A 415 -13.03 17.58 -8.68
CA ILE A 415 -14.25 18.31 -8.97
C ILE A 415 -13.85 19.65 -9.54
N GLU A 416 -14.16 19.89 -10.80
CA GLU A 416 -13.79 21.10 -11.52
C GLU A 416 -15.04 21.90 -11.88
N PHE A 417 -15.07 23.16 -11.47
CA PHE A 417 -16.16 24.08 -11.76
C PHE A 417 -15.83 24.95 -12.98
N ASN A 418 -16.83 25.15 -13.82
CA ASN A 418 -16.82 26.13 -14.89
C ASN A 418 -18.05 27.03 -14.71
N ALA A 419 -17.88 28.13 -13.97
CA ALA A 419 -18.96 29.07 -13.67
C ALA A 419 -19.59 29.67 -14.94
N SER A 420 -18.79 30.02 -15.94
CA SER A 420 -19.28 30.58 -17.22
C SER A 420 -20.22 29.64 -17.98
N LYS A 421 -19.97 28.33 -17.90
CA LYS A 421 -20.80 27.30 -18.55
C LYS A 421 -21.86 26.73 -17.61
N LYS A 422 -21.92 27.20 -16.36
CA LYS A 422 -22.74 26.60 -15.29
C LYS A 422 -22.50 25.09 -15.15
N GLN A 423 -21.25 24.66 -15.21
CA GLN A 423 -20.89 23.24 -15.22
C GLN A 423 -20.02 22.84 -14.03
N MET A 424 -20.19 21.61 -13.57
CA MET A 424 -19.32 20.93 -12.62
C MET A 424 -18.92 19.58 -13.21
N THR A 425 -17.62 19.31 -13.31
CA THR A 425 -17.08 18.04 -13.82
C THR A 425 -16.51 17.25 -12.67
N ILE A 426 -17.01 16.02 -12.47
CA ILE A 426 -16.43 15.08 -11.51
C ILE A 426 -15.57 14.09 -12.29
N LYS A 427 -14.26 14.16 -12.08
CA LYS A 427 -13.24 13.27 -12.66
C LYS A 427 -12.86 12.20 -11.64
N ARG A 428 -12.85 10.94 -12.08
CA ARG A 428 -12.47 9.75 -11.30
C ARG A 428 -11.52 8.90 -12.14
N PRO A 429 -10.81 7.92 -11.55
CA PRO A 429 -9.94 7.03 -12.34
C PRO A 429 -10.70 6.25 -13.42
N GLN A 430 -12.01 6.00 -13.23
CA GLN A 430 -12.87 5.28 -14.16
C GLN A 430 -13.45 6.16 -15.28
N GLY A 431 -13.14 7.46 -15.29
CA GLY A 431 -13.66 8.42 -16.26
C GLY A 431 -14.22 9.68 -15.61
N GLU A 432 -14.76 10.56 -16.43
CA GLU A 432 -15.32 11.84 -16.00
C GLU A 432 -16.80 11.98 -16.35
N ARG A 433 -17.51 12.80 -15.58
CA ARG A 433 -18.90 13.15 -15.86
C ARG A 433 -19.13 14.63 -15.63
N VAL A 434 -19.76 15.28 -16.61
CA VAL A 434 -20.13 16.69 -16.57
C VAL A 434 -21.57 16.81 -16.08
N PHE A 435 -21.78 17.68 -15.11
CA PHE A 435 -23.08 18.09 -14.58
C PHE A 435 -23.32 19.55 -14.90
N THR A 436 -24.59 19.92 -15.11
CA THR A 436 -25.03 21.28 -15.38
C THR A 436 -25.84 21.79 -14.20
N LYS A 437 -25.59 23.03 -13.80
CA LYS A 437 -26.30 23.71 -12.71
C LYS A 437 -27.75 23.97 -13.14
N GLU A 438 -28.71 23.57 -12.32
CA GLU A 438 -30.11 23.96 -12.49
C GLU A 438 -30.24 25.49 -12.40
N ASN A 439 -31.20 26.06 -13.14
CA ASN A 439 -31.40 27.50 -13.21
C ASN A 439 -32.02 28.07 -11.96
#